data_AF-A0A2T7NWB5-F1
#
_entry.id   AF-A0A2T7NWB5-F1
#
_cell.length_a   1.000
_cell.length_b   1.000
_cell.length_c   1.000
_cell.angle_alpha   90.00
_cell.angle_beta   90.00
_cell.angle_gamma   90.00
#
_symmetry.space_group_name_H-M   'P 1'
#
loop_
_entity.id
_entity.type
_entity.pdbx_description
1 polymer ?
#
loop_
_entity_poly.entity_id
_entity_poly.type
_entity_poly.pdbx_seq_one_letter_code
_entity_poly.pdbx_strand_id
1 'polypeptide(L)'
;MQQPPTSFHDPNVVGNQEHLREHLKNEININKDLSPEEMEFHYFRLHDSNNDTLLDGQEIMKALTHMMQPPELMPFEMQGKTAPDIAKLKKERYLQFMQGIVQVVDKVLETDDVDKDGYLTYPEYIVARRRDAKQMLKMQQEMLRQAEAYRQQQAELANKPKEALL
;
A
#
# COMPACT_ATOMS: atom_id res chain seq x y z
N MET A 1 -1.80 12.14 -7.10
CA MET A 1 -2.52 11.48 -6.01
C MET A 1 -1.97 10.07 -5.92
N GLN A 2 -1.51 9.63 -4.75
CA GLN A 2 -1.12 8.23 -4.56
C GLN A 2 -2.40 7.38 -4.64
N GLN A 3 -2.36 6.28 -5.39
CA GLN A 3 -3.54 5.42 -5.52
C GLN A 3 -3.84 4.75 -4.17
N PRO A 4 -5.12 4.51 -3.84
CA PRO A 4 -5.45 3.74 -2.65
C PRO A 4 -4.81 2.36 -2.76
N PRO A 5 -4.27 1.82 -1.65
CA PRO A 5 -3.70 0.50 -1.66
C PRO A 5 -4.74 -0.53 -2.05
N THR A 6 -4.25 -1.57 -2.74
CA THR A 6 -5.13 -2.65 -3.22
C THR A 6 -4.96 -3.95 -2.42
N SER A 7 -3.97 -3.99 -1.52
CA SER A 7 -3.64 -5.15 -0.68
C SER A 7 -2.95 -4.71 0.62
N PHE A 8 -2.99 -5.57 1.64
CA PHE A 8 -2.15 -5.42 2.83
C PHE A 8 -0.67 -5.31 2.47
N HIS A 9 -0.20 -6.00 1.44
CA HIS A 9 1.22 -6.00 1.05
C HIS A 9 1.57 -4.96 -0.01
N ASP A 10 0.71 -3.97 -0.25
CA ASP A 10 0.97 -2.95 -1.25
C ASP A 10 2.31 -2.25 -0.94
N PRO A 11 3.27 -2.23 -1.87
CA PRO A 11 4.57 -1.62 -1.63
C PRO A 11 4.48 -0.10 -1.39
N ASN A 12 3.37 0.56 -1.73
CA ASN A 12 3.12 1.95 -1.36
C ASN A 12 2.64 2.11 0.09
N VAL A 13 2.37 1.01 0.80
CA VAL A 13 1.88 0.99 2.19
C VAL A 13 2.82 0.23 3.10
N VAL A 14 3.09 -1.05 2.82
CA VAL A 14 3.98 -1.88 3.63
C VAL A 14 5.45 -1.69 3.26
N GLY A 15 5.71 -1.08 2.11
CA GLY A 15 7.07 -0.88 1.64
C GLY A 15 7.74 -2.19 1.24
N ASN A 16 8.74 -2.06 0.38
CA ASN A 16 9.71 -3.10 0.06
C ASN A 16 10.57 -3.46 1.29
N GLN A 17 11.36 -4.53 1.21
CA GLN A 17 12.15 -5.07 2.34
C GLN A 17 12.99 -4.02 3.10
N GLU A 18 13.44 -2.95 2.44
CA GLU A 18 14.18 -1.86 3.09
C GLU A 18 13.30 -1.05 4.06
N HIS A 19 12.07 -0.71 3.67
CA HIS A 19 11.10 -0.03 4.55
C HIS A 19 10.69 -0.91 5.73
N LEU A 20 10.51 -2.21 5.50
CA LEU A 20 10.30 -3.19 6.56
C LEU A 20 11.45 -3.17 7.57
N ARG A 21 12.70 -3.18 7.08
CA ARG A 21 13.89 -3.14 7.94
C ARG A 21 13.97 -1.84 8.75
N GLU A 22 13.69 -0.69 8.15
CA GLU A 22 13.67 0.60 8.86
C GLU A 22 12.56 0.68 9.91
N HIS A 23 11.35 0.23 9.55
CA HIS A 23 10.20 0.19 10.46
C HIS A 23 10.49 -0.71 11.67
N LEU A 24 10.99 -1.92 11.40
CA LEU A 24 11.39 -2.87 12.45
C LEU A 24 12.48 -2.32 13.37
N LYS A 25 13.48 -1.59 12.85
CA LYS A 25 14.53 -0.95 13.68
C LYS A 25 13.99 0.14 14.61
N ASN A 26 12.94 0.85 14.18
CA ASN A 26 12.34 1.91 14.98
C ASN A 26 11.42 1.35 16.07
N GLU A 27 10.69 0.27 15.77
CA GLU A 27 9.76 -0.37 16.70
C GLU A 27 10.46 -1.30 17.68
N ILE A 28 11.52 -1.99 17.24
CA ILE A 28 12.30 -2.88 18.09
C ILE A 28 13.81 -2.73 17.88
N ASN A 29 14.58 -2.83 18.98
CA ASN A 29 16.03 -2.68 18.95
C ASN A 29 16.72 -3.95 18.44
N ILE A 30 16.64 -4.20 17.13
CA ILE A 30 17.28 -5.37 16.48
C ILE A 30 18.73 -5.05 16.17
N ASN A 31 19.63 -5.45 17.05
CA ASN A 31 21.08 -5.39 16.81
C ASN A 31 21.60 -6.60 15.99
N LYS A 32 20.73 -7.28 15.24
CA LYS A 32 21.05 -8.47 14.44
C LYS A 32 20.62 -8.28 12.99
N ASP A 33 21.41 -8.82 12.07
CA ASP A 33 21.00 -8.99 10.68
C ASP A 33 20.00 -10.15 10.60
N LEU A 34 18.74 -9.80 10.35
CA LEU A 34 17.67 -10.75 10.08
C LEU A 34 17.67 -11.17 8.61
N SER A 35 17.35 -12.44 8.36
CA SER A 35 17.03 -12.90 7.00
C SER A 35 15.73 -12.25 6.51
N PRO A 36 15.51 -12.20 5.18
CA PRO A 36 14.22 -11.84 4.60
C PRO A 36 13.03 -12.50 5.29
N GLU A 37 13.09 -13.81 5.47
CA GLU A 37 12.02 -14.62 6.07
C GLU A 37 11.80 -14.29 7.54
N GLU A 38 12.88 -14.02 8.28
CA GLU A 38 12.80 -13.60 9.68
C GLU A 38 12.18 -12.20 9.82
N MET A 39 12.50 -11.27 8.91
CA MET A 39 11.87 -9.95 8.88
C MET A 39 10.37 -10.05 8.58
N GLU A 40 9.96 -10.90 7.64
CA GLU A 40 8.53 -11.11 7.34
C GLU A 40 7.76 -11.68 8.53
N PHE A 41 8.34 -12.70 9.17
CA PHE A 41 7.74 -13.28 10.36
C PHE A 41 7.65 -12.26 11.49
N HIS A 42 8.70 -11.47 11.69
CA HIS A 42 8.68 -10.43 12.71
C HIS A 42 7.62 -9.38 12.42
N TYR A 43 7.47 -8.96 11.16
CA TYR A 43 6.45 -7.99 10.78
C TYR A 43 5.02 -8.50 11.00
N PHE A 44 4.77 -9.78 10.71
CA PHE A 44 3.52 -10.45 11.08
C PHE A 44 3.29 -10.39 12.59
N ARG A 45 4.28 -10.79 13.39
CA ARG A 45 4.21 -10.79 14.86
C ARG A 45 4.10 -9.40 15.48
N LEU A 46 4.65 -8.37 14.84
CA LEU A 46 4.58 -7.00 15.32
C LEU A 46 3.13 -6.48 15.38
N HIS A 47 2.29 -6.96 14.46
CA HIS A 47 0.90 -6.51 14.33
C HIS A 47 -0.11 -7.42 15.04
N ASP A 48 0.28 -8.67 15.32
CA ASP A 48 -0.40 -9.62 16.22
C ASP A 48 -0.34 -9.08 17.66
N SER A 49 -1.34 -8.27 18.02
CA SER A 49 -1.39 -7.50 19.26
C SER A 49 -1.82 -8.35 20.45
N ASN A 50 -2.56 -9.43 20.22
CA ASN A 50 -3.02 -10.35 21.27
C ASN A 50 -2.10 -11.59 21.42
N ASN A 51 -1.13 -11.76 20.52
CA ASN A 51 -0.09 -12.78 20.51
C ASN A 51 -0.63 -14.21 20.30
N ASP A 52 -1.72 -14.38 19.56
CA ASP A 52 -2.32 -15.68 19.22
C ASP A 52 -1.77 -16.29 17.92
N THR A 53 -0.91 -15.57 17.20
CA THR A 53 -0.32 -15.98 15.90
C THR A 53 -1.32 -15.93 14.74
N LEU A 54 -2.39 -15.17 14.90
CA LEU A 54 -3.36 -14.84 13.87
C LEU A 54 -3.37 -13.32 13.67
N LEU A 55 -3.80 -12.87 12.49
CA LEU A 55 -4.11 -11.47 12.27
C LEU A 55 -5.59 -11.31 12.00
N ASP A 56 -6.29 -10.62 12.88
CA ASP A 56 -7.69 -10.26 12.66
C ASP A 56 -7.83 -8.93 11.89
N GLY A 57 -9.05 -8.62 11.45
CA GLY A 57 -9.33 -7.39 10.71
C GLY A 57 -8.99 -6.09 11.48
N GLN A 58 -9.04 -6.09 12.81
CA GLN A 58 -8.67 -4.92 13.62
C GLN A 58 -7.15 -4.74 13.68
N GLU A 59 -6.40 -5.84 13.76
CA GLU A 59 -4.93 -5.83 13.72
C GLU A 59 -4.43 -5.38 12.35
N ILE A 60 -5.03 -5.88 11.27
CA ILE A 60 -4.75 -5.43 9.90
C ILE A 60 -5.09 -3.94 9.76
N MET A 61 -6.26 -3.50 10.23
CA MET A 61 -6.65 -2.09 10.19
C MET A 61 -5.64 -1.20 10.94
N LYS A 62 -5.24 -1.61 12.14
CA LYS A 62 -4.28 -0.89 12.97
C LYS A 62 -2.92 -0.78 12.26
N ALA A 63 -2.44 -1.89 11.69
CA ALA A 63 -1.23 -1.91 10.87
C ALA A 63 -1.29 -0.91 9.71
N LEU A 64 -2.38 -0.94 8.94
CA LEU A 64 -2.58 -0.03 7.80
C LEU A 64 -2.61 1.45 8.23
N THR A 65 -3.33 1.78 9.31
CA THR A 65 -3.41 3.17 9.81
C THR A 65 -2.11 3.67 10.46
N HIS A 66 -1.24 2.76 10.89
CA HIS A 66 0.09 3.13 11.35
C HIS A 66 0.97 3.58 10.16
N MET A 67 0.92 2.83 9.06
CA MET A 67 1.74 3.09 7.88
C MET A 67 1.20 4.18 6.97
N MET A 68 -0.13 4.32 6.92
CA MET A 68 -0.82 5.34 6.14
C MET A 68 -1.41 6.38 7.06
N GLN A 69 -0.93 7.61 6.94
CA GLN A 69 -1.51 8.73 7.69
C GLN A 69 -2.65 9.37 6.89
N PRO A 70 -3.72 9.83 7.56
CA PRO A 70 -4.77 10.60 6.91
C PRO A 70 -4.19 11.81 6.19
N PRO A 71 -4.61 12.10 4.94
CA PRO A 71 -4.10 13.25 4.21
C PRO A 71 -4.47 14.55 4.92
N GLU A 72 -3.49 15.43 5.11
CA GLU A 72 -3.71 16.75 5.68
C GLU A 72 -4.53 17.65 4.74
N LEU A 73 -5.18 18.67 5.31
CA LEU A 73 -5.82 19.71 4.51
C LEU A 73 -4.73 20.60 3.91
N MET A 74 -4.83 20.87 2.61
CA MET A 74 -3.95 21.82 1.94
C MET A 74 -4.32 23.26 2.34
N PRO A 75 -3.36 24.22 2.34
CA PRO A 75 -3.63 25.60 2.76
C PRO A 75 -4.79 26.27 2.04
N PHE A 76 -4.95 26.03 0.73
CA PHE A 76 -6.04 26.60 -0.07
C PHE A 76 -7.42 26.07 0.35
N GLU A 77 -7.52 24.86 0.91
CA GLU A 77 -8.77 24.26 1.35
C GLU A 77 -9.27 24.88 2.66
N MET A 78 -8.37 25.50 3.42
CA MET A 78 -8.67 26.18 4.68
C MET A 78 -8.88 27.69 4.49
N GLN A 79 -8.51 28.24 3.33
CA GLN A 79 -8.54 29.67 3.09
C GLN A 79 -9.98 30.23 3.19
N GLY A 80 -10.15 31.27 4.00
CA GLY A 80 -11.45 31.92 4.23
C GLY A 80 -12.45 31.11 5.06
N LYS A 81 -12.05 29.99 5.67
CA LYS A 81 -12.90 29.15 6.51
C LYS A 81 -12.69 29.44 8.00
N THR A 82 -13.75 29.27 8.78
CA THR A 82 -13.66 29.40 10.24
C THR A 82 -13.04 28.14 10.86
N ALA A 83 -12.59 28.22 12.12
CA ALA A 83 -12.06 27.05 12.83
C ALA A 83 -13.06 25.87 12.90
N PRO A 84 -14.37 26.08 13.18
CA PRO A 84 -15.37 25.02 13.08
C PRO A 84 -15.49 24.37 11.70
N ASP A 85 -15.44 25.15 10.63
CA ASP A 85 -15.51 24.63 9.25
C ASP A 85 -14.28 23.77 8.91
N ILE A 86 -13.09 24.21 9.33
CA ILE A 86 -11.84 23.46 9.16
C ILE A 86 -11.91 22.13 9.94
N ALA A 87 -12.43 22.15 11.18
CA ALA A 87 -12.59 20.93 11.98
C ALA A 87 -13.56 19.93 11.32
N LYS A 88 -14.65 20.42 10.73
CA LYS A 88 -15.59 19.59 9.97
C LYS A 88 -14.93 18.95 8.75
N LEU A 89 -14.18 19.71 7.96
CA LEU A 89 -13.44 19.19 6.80
C LEU A 89 -12.40 18.13 7.19
N LYS A 90 -11.65 18.36 8.28
CA LYS A 90 -10.71 17.36 8.81
C LYS A 90 -11.42 16.06 9.17
N LYS A 91 -12.57 16.16 9.84
CA LYS A 91 -13.38 14.99 10.21
C LYS A 91 -13.89 14.24 8.99
N GLU A 92 -14.44 14.93 7.98
CA GLU A 92 -14.91 14.31 6.74
C GLU A 92 -13.78 13.59 6.01
N ARG A 93 -12.60 14.21 5.93
CA ARG A 93 -11.41 13.60 5.32
C ARG A 93 -10.94 12.36 6.06
N TYR A 94 -10.91 12.42 7.39
CA TYR A 94 -10.57 11.27 8.22
C TYR A 94 -11.56 10.12 8.01
N LEU A 95 -12.86 10.40 7.95
CA LEU A 95 -13.87 9.37 7.68
C LEU A 95 -13.70 8.73 6.30
N GLN A 96 -13.42 9.53 5.26
CA GLN A 96 -13.13 9.00 3.92
C GLN A 96 -11.87 8.13 3.90
N PHE A 97 -10.81 8.56 4.60
CA PHE A 97 -9.59 7.78 4.78
C PHE A 97 -9.89 6.44 5.45
N MET A 98 -10.60 6.45 6.59
CA MET A 98 -10.96 5.22 7.31
C MET A 98 -11.85 4.28 6.49
N GLN A 99 -12.77 4.81 5.69
CA GLN A 99 -13.56 4.00 4.76
C GLN A 99 -12.67 3.28 3.74
N GLY A 100 -11.65 3.95 3.22
CA GLY A 100 -10.66 3.32 2.35
C GLY A 100 -9.90 2.19 3.05
N ILE A 101 -9.48 2.40 4.30
CA ILE A 101 -8.82 1.35 5.09
C ILE A 101 -9.74 0.14 5.29
N VAL A 102 -11.00 0.35 5.67
CA VAL A 102 -11.97 -0.75 5.84
C VAL A 102 -12.13 -1.56 4.54
N GLN A 103 -12.22 -0.89 3.39
CA GLN A 103 -12.31 -1.58 2.10
C GLN A 103 -11.09 -2.46 1.81
N VAL A 104 -9.90 -2.04 2.23
CA VAL A 104 -8.68 -2.84 2.09
C VAL A 104 -8.73 -4.05 3.01
N VAL A 105 -9.14 -3.88 4.27
CA VAL A 105 -9.29 -5.00 5.21
C VAL A 105 -10.30 -6.01 4.70
N ASP A 106 -11.47 -5.55 4.27
CA ASP A 106 -12.51 -6.41 3.70
C ASP A 106 -11.95 -7.19 2.50
N LYS A 107 -11.17 -6.52 1.63
CA LYS A 107 -10.57 -7.16 0.47
C LYS A 107 -9.56 -8.24 0.86
N VAL A 108 -8.71 -7.95 1.83
CA VAL A 108 -7.70 -8.88 2.34
C VAL A 108 -8.36 -10.13 2.91
N LEU A 109 -9.36 -10.00 3.78
CA LEU A 109 -10.09 -11.15 4.32
C LEU A 109 -10.92 -11.86 3.23
N GLU A 110 -11.41 -11.15 2.22
CA GLU A 110 -12.09 -11.79 1.10
C GLU A 110 -11.13 -12.68 0.28
N THR A 111 -9.88 -12.26 0.08
CA THR A 111 -8.96 -12.95 -0.85
C THR A 111 -7.95 -13.88 -0.19
N ASP A 112 -7.58 -13.62 1.05
CA ASP A 112 -6.38 -14.19 1.67
C ASP A 112 -6.70 -15.12 2.84
N ASP A 113 -7.81 -14.87 3.56
CA ASP A 113 -8.40 -15.82 4.51
C ASP A 113 -9.08 -16.92 3.69
N VAL A 114 -8.46 -18.10 3.64
CA VAL A 114 -8.87 -19.18 2.73
C VAL A 114 -10.00 -20.01 3.35
N ASP A 115 -9.96 -20.23 4.66
CA ASP A 115 -10.94 -21.06 5.37
C ASP A 115 -12.14 -20.27 5.94
N LYS A 116 -12.12 -18.93 5.81
CA LYS A 116 -13.18 -17.99 6.18
C LYS A 116 -13.47 -17.97 7.67
N ASP A 117 -12.44 -18.14 8.49
CA ASP A 117 -12.55 -18.07 9.93
C ASP A 117 -12.47 -16.63 10.48
N GLY A 118 -12.16 -15.65 9.62
CA GLY A 118 -12.04 -14.24 9.97
C GLY A 118 -10.63 -13.80 10.37
N TYR A 119 -9.64 -14.70 10.24
CA TYR A 119 -8.26 -14.47 10.60
C TYR A 119 -7.33 -14.77 9.42
N LEU A 120 -6.13 -14.20 9.46
CA LEU A 120 -5.02 -14.64 8.62
C LEU A 120 -4.02 -15.40 9.46
N THR A 121 -3.79 -16.65 9.08
CA THR A 121 -2.63 -17.40 9.54
C THR A 121 -1.35 -16.92 8.84
N TYR A 122 -0.18 -17.18 9.44
CA TYR A 122 1.09 -16.85 8.79
C TYR A 122 1.28 -17.50 7.39
N PRO A 123 0.89 -18.77 7.16
CA PRO A 123 0.91 -19.36 5.82
C PRO A 123 0.07 -18.59 4.80
N GLU A 124 -1.15 -18.19 5.15
CA GLU A 124 -2.02 -17.40 4.28
C GLU A 124 -1.42 -16.03 3.96
N TYR A 125 -0.94 -15.34 5.00
CA TYR A 125 -0.21 -14.07 4.89
C TYR A 125 0.97 -14.17 3.91
N ILE A 126 1.82 -15.19 4.01
CA ILE A 126 2.97 -15.34 3.10
C ILE A 126 2.56 -15.70 1.68
N VAL A 127 1.51 -16.51 1.50
CA VAL A 127 0.97 -16.84 0.17
C VAL A 127 0.44 -15.58 -0.51
N ALA A 128 -0.34 -14.77 0.21
CA ALA A 128 -0.85 -13.48 -0.26
C ALA A 128 0.32 -12.55 -0.65
N ARG A 129 1.31 -12.39 0.22
CA ARG A 129 2.49 -11.55 -0.05
C ARG A 129 3.22 -11.93 -1.34
N ARG A 130 3.48 -13.23 -1.53
CA ARG A 130 4.16 -13.74 -2.72
C ARG A 130 3.32 -13.54 -3.98
N ARG A 131 2.01 -13.75 -3.89
CA ARG A 131 1.06 -13.49 -4.98
C ARG A 131 1.13 -12.02 -5.40
N ASP A 132 1.05 -11.10 -4.44
CA ASP A 132 0.99 -9.67 -4.71
C ASP A 132 2.32 -9.14 -5.26
N ALA A 133 3.45 -9.60 -4.71
CA ALA A 133 4.77 -9.30 -5.27
C ALA A 133 4.90 -9.74 -6.74
N LYS A 134 4.36 -10.93 -7.08
CA LYS A 134 4.35 -11.43 -8.46
C LYS A 134 3.45 -10.60 -9.38
N GLN A 135 2.27 -10.18 -8.89
CA GLN A 135 1.36 -9.32 -9.65
C GLN A 135 1.99 -7.95 -9.92
N MET A 136 2.63 -7.36 -8.91
CA MET A 136 3.35 -6.09 -9.05
C MET A 136 4.51 -6.17 -10.05
N LEU A 137 5.31 -7.23 -9.99
CA LEU A 137 6.39 -7.44 -10.97
C LEU A 137 5.84 -7.52 -12.40
N LYS A 138 4.72 -8.22 -12.59
CA LYS A 138 4.05 -8.30 -13.89
C LYS A 138 3.57 -6.92 -14.35
N MET A 139 2.92 -6.15 -13.48
CA MET A 139 2.44 -4.80 -13.78
C MET A 139 3.60 -3.85 -14.14
N GLN A 140 4.72 -3.92 -13.42
CA GLN A 140 5.90 -3.12 -13.72
C GLN A 140 6.49 -3.46 -15.10
N GLN A 141 6.56 -4.74 -15.45
CA GLN A 141 7.02 -5.17 -16.78
C GLN A 141 6.09 -4.68 -17.89
N GLU A 142 4.77 -4.74 -17.69
CA GLU A 142 3.78 -4.25 -18.65
C GLU A 142 3.89 -2.73 -18.84
N MET A 143 4.06 -1.98 -17.75
CA MET A 143 4.24 -0.53 -17.80
C MET A 143 5.52 -0.14 -18.56
N LEU A 144 6.64 -0.83 -18.31
CA LEU A 144 7.89 -0.60 -19.03
C LEU A 144 7.75 -0.86 -20.53
N ARG A 145 7.08 -1.97 -20.91
CA ARG A 145 6.79 -2.28 -22.31
C ARG A 145 5.92 -1.20 -22.97
N GLN A 146 4.90 -0.72 -22.28
CA GLN A 146 4.04 0.37 -22.79
C GLN A 146 4.84 1.66 -22.97
N ALA A 147 5.69 2.02 -22.00
CA ALA A 147 6.54 3.21 -22.09
C ALA A 147 7.55 3.11 -23.24
N GLU A 148 8.12 1.93 -23.50
CA GLU A 148 8.98 1.66 -24.65
C GLU A 148 8.23 1.80 -25.97
N ALA A 149 7.05 1.18 -26.09
CA ALA A 149 6.22 1.29 -27.29
C ALA A 149 5.82 2.74 -27.59
N TYR A 150 5.44 3.50 -26.55
CA TYR A 150 5.13 4.92 -26.68
C TYR A 150 6.34 5.74 -27.14
N ARG A 151 7.53 5.50 -26.58
CA ARG A 151 8.77 6.16 -27.02
C ARG A 151 9.11 5.86 -28.48
N GLN A 152 8.93 4.61 -28.92
CA GLN A 152 9.14 4.21 -30.31
C GLN A 152 8.16 4.92 -31.24
N GLN A 153 6.88 4.96 -30.90
CA GLN A 153 5.86 5.67 -31.68
C GLN A 153 6.19 7.17 -31.82
N GLN A 154 6.64 7.81 -30.74
CA GLN A 154 7.04 9.22 -30.77
C GLN A 154 8.27 9.45 -31.67
N ALA A 155 9.26 8.56 -31.63
CA ALA A 155 10.43 8.64 -32.51
C ALA A 155 10.06 8.43 -34.00
N GLU A 156 9.12 7.52 -34.30
CA GLU A 156 8.60 7.33 -35.66
C GLU A 156 7.86 8.57 -36.17
N LEU A 157 7.02 9.19 -35.34
CA LEU A 157 6.32 10.43 -35.69
C LEU A 157 7.27 11.59 -35.92
N ALA A 158 8.33 11.71 -35.12
CA ALA A 158 9.36 12.75 -35.27
C ALA A 158 10.21 12.59 -36.54
N ASN A 159 10.39 11.34 -37.01
CA ASN A 159 11.17 11.02 -38.21
C ASN A 159 10.33 10.94 -39.50
N LYS A 160 9.01 11.19 -39.43
CA LYS A 160 8.18 11.27 -40.65
C LYS A 160 8.61 12.48 -41.49
N PRO A 161 8.93 12.30 -42.79
CA PRO A 161 9.28 13.42 -43.65
C PRO A 161 8.10 14.40 -43.74
N LYS A 162 8.40 15.70 -43.74
CA LYS A 162 7.42 16.77 -43.98
C LYS A 162 7.02 16.80 -45.46
N GLU A 163 6.41 15.74 -45.96
CA GLU A 163 5.82 15.72 -47.29
C GLU A 163 4.30 15.65 -47.16
N ALA A 164 3.70 16.85 -47.11
CA ALA A 164 2.34 17.19 -47.56
C ALA A 164 1.88 18.49 -46.88
N LEU A 165 2.49 19.61 -47.26
CA LEU A 165 1.88 20.94 -47.14
C LEU A 165 2.22 21.68 -48.44
N LEU A 166 1.52 21.28 -49.50
CA LEU A 166 1.26 22.06 -50.69
C LEU A 166 -0.27 22.20 -50.79
#